data_AF-A0A2N1U1U5-F1
#
_entry.id   AF-A0A2N1U1U5-F1
#
_cell.length_a   1.000
_cell.length_b   1.000
_cell.length_c   1.000
_cell.angle_alpha   90.00
_cell.angle_beta   90.00
_cell.angle_gamma   90.00
#
_symmetry.space_group_name_H-M   'P 1'
#
loop_
_entity.id
_entity.type
_entity.pdbx_description
1 polymer ?
#
loop_
_entity_poly.entity_id
_entity_poly.type
_entity_poly.pdbx_seq_one_letter_code
_entity_poly.pdbx_strand_id
1 'polypeptide(L)'
;MKNKSGFSLVEMMIGTVILALAIGGFVMGLRASRTEVEFSDKHLSTLVCSQKVIEDLDEELWLNAKAFKTLGLTNTKIVSTPVVDDECIFFSDIEFRRKEGTNAVELQGINKEQGQIYDQISDLNLLLKANRVEPESKKATESNLYLTDILFSWGASKQARSEINAVFFSPTMPKAVNTATAIPMTSNPELNQIIFNSTGGNPDALNNLAEMAKIAGSFFSSDFYKTSIKKIKELKDEAVSLPYPSRRLYDCHAKMAKTWLELAKVNLQFLFVLEPCLSWLVANKNASLGSSLSGANQQNLEKIIRDVSMLFSTFTSSIRQAEANYRFLISEQMAGYEGPRTQYHLLAQIIDLNRVLALLPNFPTGYKNYMKLIDYIKEFARERNPALERFVNSELQNSGVESMIKDIPNLVLLHDFFNAKVKPAIEYIQSGQYLN
;
A
#
# COMPACT_ATOMS: atom_id res chain seq x y z
N MET A 1 49.11 -17.48 -78.81
CA MET A 1 49.88 -17.71 -77.57
C MET A 1 49.46 -16.65 -76.56
N LYS A 2 48.90 -17.03 -75.41
CA LYS A 2 48.53 -16.09 -74.33
C LYS A 2 49.76 -15.84 -73.45
N ASN A 3 50.26 -14.61 -73.42
CA ASN A 3 51.30 -14.20 -72.48
C ASN A 3 50.74 -14.24 -71.05
N LYS A 4 51.29 -15.12 -70.20
CA LYS A 4 51.14 -15.01 -68.75
C LYS A 4 52.29 -14.13 -68.24
N SER A 5 52.00 -12.90 -67.85
CA SER A 5 52.93 -12.07 -67.09
C SER A 5 52.98 -12.60 -65.65
N GLY A 6 54.15 -13.07 -65.21
CA GLY A 6 54.39 -13.37 -63.79
C GLY A 6 54.51 -12.06 -63.00
N PHE A 7 53.87 -12.01 -61.82
CA PHE A 7 53.93 -10.86 -60.91
C PHE A 7 55.34 -10.67 -60.36
N SER A 8 55.77 -9.42 -60.23
CA SER A 8 57.04 -9.05 -59.56
C SER A 8 56.94 -9.31 -58.05
N LEU A 9 58.04 -9.71 -57.41
CA LEU A 9 58.10 -9.95 -55.96
C LEU A 9 57.64 -8.71 -55.15
N VAL A 10 57.87 -7.51 -55.70
CA VAL A 10 57.42 -6.23 -55.13
C VAL A 10 55.90 -6.10 -55.19
N GLU A 11 55.24 -6.54 -56.28
CA GLU A 11 53.78 -6.54 -56.41
C GLU A 11 53.13 -7.55 -55.46
N MET A 12 53.76 -8.71 -55.24
CA MET A 12 53.34 -9.66 -54.21
C MET A 12 53.49 -9.09 -52.80
N MET A 13 54.57 -8.37 -52.50
CA MET A 13 54.76 -7.72 -51.19
C MET A 13 53.74 -6.60 -50.96
N ILE A 14 53.51 -5.73 -51.95
CA ILE A 14 52.50 -4.68 -51.89
C ILE A 14 51.11 -5.29 -51.72
N GLY A 15 50.78 -6.35 -52.48
CA GLY A 15 49.52 -7.08 -52.34
C GLY A 15 49.33 -7.68 -50.95
N THR A 16 50.39 -8.23 -50.35
CA THR A 16 50.34 -8.81 -48.99
C THR A 16 50.14 -7.75 -47.92
N VAL A 17 50.80 -6.59 -48.05
CA VAL A 17 50.65 -5.46 -47.10
C VAL A 17 49.25 -4.87 -47.16
N ILE A 18 48.69 -4.68 -48.37
CA ILE A 18 47.31 -4.21 -48.54
C ILE A 18 46.32 -5.21 -47.95
N LEU A 19 46.54 -6.51 -48.17
CA LEU A 19 45.70 -7.57 -47.61
C LEU A 19 45.75 -7.58 -46.07
N ALA A 20 46.93 -7.42 -45.47
CA ALA A 20 47.11 -7.36 -44.02
C ALA A 20 46.41 -6.14 -43.41
N LEU A 21 46.48 -4.97 -44.06
CA LEU A 21 45.78 -3.76 -43.62
C LEU A 21 44.26 -3.91 -43.73
N ALA A 22 43.76 -4.52 -44.81
CA ALA A 22 42.33 -4.78 -44.99
C ALA A 22 41.79 -5.77 -43.94
N ILE A 23 42.54 -6.85 -43.65
CA ILE A 23 42.19 -7.81 -42.59
C ILE A 23 42.25 -7.14 -41.22
N GLY A 24 43.27 -6.33 -40.94
CA GLY A 24 43.39 -5.57 -39.70
C GLY A 24 42.22 -4.63 -39.47
N GLY A 25 41.83 -3.85 -40.49
CA GLY A 25 40.66 -2.97 -40.47
C GLY A 25 39.35 -3.75 -40.30
N PHE A 26 39.20 -4.89 -40.97
CA PHE A 26 38.03 -5.76 -40.83
C PHE A 26 37.91 -6.36 -39.41
N VAL A 27 39.01 -6.84 -38.83
CA VAL A 27 39.02 -7.37 -37.45
C VAL A 27 38.75 -6.27 -36.43
N MET A 28 39.29 -5.07 -36.61
CA MET A 28 38.96 -3.92 -35.76
C MET A 28 37.48 -3.53 -35.89
N GLY A 29 36.93 -3.51 -37.11
CA GLY A 29 35.50 -3.26 -37.35
C GLY A 29 34.60 -4.31 -36.73
N LEU A 30 34.95 -5.60 -36.84
CA LEU A 30 34.23 -6.69 -36.18
C LEU A 30 34.29 -6.60 -34.65
N ARG A 31 35.44 -6.22 -34.08
CA ARG A 31 35.56 -5.99 -32.63
C ARG A 31 34.70 -4.81 -32.18
N ALA A 32 34.74 -3.69 -32.91
CA ALA A 32 33.94 -2.50 -32.60
C ALA A 32 32.43 -2.78 -32.70
N SER A 33 31.99 -3.46 -33.76
CA SER A 33 30.58 -3.85 -33.92
C SER A 33 30.14 -4.84 -32.85
N ARG A 34 30.99 -5.82 -32.49
CA ARG A 34 30.69 -6.74 -31.39
C ARG A 34 30.57 -6.02 -30.05
N THR A 35 31.45 -5.07 -29.76
CA THR A 35 31.35 -4.26 -28.54
C THR A 35 30.11 -3.38 -28.51
N GLU A 36 29.66 -2.86 -29.66
CA GLU A 36 28.44 -2.05 -29.76
C GLU A 36 27.17 -2.89 -29.54
N VAL A 37 27.11 -4.11 -30.10
CA VAL A 37 26.02 -5.06 -29.86
C VAL A 37 25.99 -5.52 -28.40
N GLU A 38 27.15 -5.94 -27.84
CA GLU A 38 27.25 -6.32 -26.43
C GLU A 38 26.87 -5.16 -25.49
N PHE A 39 27.23 -3.91 -25.85
CA PHE A 39 26.85 -2.71 -25.11
C PHE A 39 25.33 -2.44 -25.18
N SER A 40 24.73 -2.56 -26.36
CA SER A 40 23.28 -2.40 -26.56
C SER A 40 22.48 -3.46 -25.81
N ASP A 41 22.93 -4.71 -25.86
CA ASP A 41 22.28 -5.84 -25.16
C ASP A 41 22.34 -5.63 -23.63
N LYS A 42 23.50 -5.25 -23.09
CA LYS A 42 23.64 -4.94 -21.66
C LYS A 42 22.76 -3.78 -21.24
N HIS A 43 22.69 -2.71 -22.03
CA HIS A 43 21.77 -1.61 -21.74
C HIS A 43 20.31 -2.06 -21.70
N LEU A 44 19.87 -2.89 -22.66
CA LEU A 44 18.51 -3.44 -22.66
C LEU A 44 18.26 -4.32 -21.44
N SER A 45 19.19 -5.24 -21.11
CA SER A 45 19.09 -6.08 -19.91
C SER A 45 19.01 -5.24 -18.64
N THR A 46 19.83 -4.19 -18.50
CA THR A 46 19.78 -3.31 -17.32
C THR A 46 18.48 -2.53 -17.21
N LEU A 47 17.83 -2.17 -18.32
CA LEU A 47 16.54 -1.52 -18.32
C LEU A 47 15.43 -2.47 -17.85
N VAL A 48 15.44 -3.73 -18.31
CA VAL A 48 14.52 -4.77 -17.84
C VAL A 48 14.73 -5.08 -16.35
N CYS A 49 15.98 -5.21 -15.91
CA CYS A 49 16.31 -5.39 -14.48
C CYS A 49 15.85 -4.19 -13.63
N SER A 50 15.98 -2.97 -14.16
CA SER A 50 15.50 -1.76 -13.47
C SER A 50 13.98 -1.74 -13.35
N GLN A 51 13.26 -2.13 -14.41
CA GLN A 51 11.80 -2.27 -14.35
C GLN A 51 11.39 -3.28 -13.28
N LYS A 52 12.05 -4.43 -13.19
CA LYS A 52 11.79 -5.41 -12.13
C LYS A 52 12.01 -4.81 -10.73
N VAL A 53 13.13 -4.13 -10.50
CA VAL A 53 13.41 -3.48 -9.21
C VAL A 53 12.34 -2.44 -8.88
N ILE A 54 11.83 -1.69 -9.86
CA ILE A 54 10.73 -0.74 -9.67
C ILE A 54 9.44 -1.45 -9.26
N GLU A 55 9.08 -2.53 -9.96
CA GLU A 55 7.86 -3.31 -9.67
C GLU A 55 7.94 -3.95 -8.28
N ASP A 56 9.07 -4.57 -7.93
CA ASP A 56 9.27 -5.18 -6.61
C ASP A 56 9.23 -4.11 -5.49
N LEU A 57 9.80 -2.91 -5.72
CA LEU A 57 9.72 -1.80 -4.78
C LEU A 57 8.29 -1.27 -4.61
N ASP A 58 7.52 -1.18 -5.70
CA ASP A 58 6.13 -0.79 -5.66
C ASP A 58 5.29 -1.80 -4.85
N GLU A 59 5.50 -3.10 -5.09
CA GLU A 59 4.85 -4.17 -4.33
C GLU A 59 5.20 -4.14 -2.84
N GLU A 60 6.47 -3.93 -2.50
CA GLU A 60 6.96 -3.76 -1.13
C GLU A 60 6.31 -2.58 -0.43
N LEU A 61 6.25 -1.42 -1.07
CA LEU A 61 5.65 -0.21 -0.52
C LEU A 61 4.13 -0.33 -0.35
N TRP A 62 3.52 -1.12 -1.22
CA TRP A 62 2.09 -1.38 -1.17
C TRP A 62 1.70 -2.25 0.03
N LEU A 63 2.56 -3.21 0.42
CA LEU A 63 2.39 -4.03 1.63
C LEU A 63 2.87 -3.30 2.90
N ASN A 64 3.98 -2.58 2.78
CA ASN A 64 4.72 -2.01 3.89
C ASN A 64 5.05 -0.54 3.64
N ALA A 65 4.36 0.36 4.33
CA ALA A 65 4.68 1.79 4.31
C ALA A 65 6.13 2.10 4.73
N LYS A 66 6.79 1.17 5.45
CA LYS A 66 8.19 1.25 5.88
C LYS A 66 9.15 0.45 4.97
N ALA A 67 8.75 0.08 3.75
CA ALA A 67 9.52 -0.76 2.83
C ALA A 67 11.00 -0.33 2.70
N PHE A 68 11.26 0.95 2.48
CA PHE A 68 12.65 1.45 2.37
C PHE A 68 13.49 1.14 3.63
N LYS A 69 12.90 1.30 4.82
CA LYS A 69 13.57 0.97 6.09
C LYS A 69 13.79 -0.53 6.23
N THR A 70 12.81 -1.36 5.88
CA THR A 70 12.93 -2.83 5.97
C THR A 70 13.89 -3.40 4.94
N LEU A 71 14.02 -2.75 3.78
CA LEU A 71 15.01 -3.06 2.75
C LEU A 71 16.41 -2.50 3.09
N GLY A 72 16.56 -1.76 4.19
CA GLY A 72 17.85 -1.16 4.59
C GLY A 72 18.27 0.05 3.76
N LEU A 73 17.40 0.54 2.88
CA LEU A 73 17.59 1.73 2.04
C LEU A 73 17.35 2.97 2.91
N THR A 74 18.44 3.58 3.35
CA THR A 74 18.41 4.82 4.15
C THR A 74 19.18 5.89 3.40
N ASN A 75 18.90 7.18 3.68
CA ASN A 75 19.56 8.33 3.04
C ASN A 75 21.11 8.24 3.04
N THR A 76 21.71 7.41 3.90
CA THR A 76 23.17 7.22 4.06
C THR A 76 23.69 5.86 3.62
N LYS A 77 22.83 4.87 3.37
CA LYS A 77 23.24 3.51 2.98
C LYS A 77 22.86 3.24 1.55
N ILE A 78 23.88 3.13 0.72
CA ILE A 78 23.79 2.66 -0.65
C ILE A 78 23.83 1.13 -0.59
N VAL A 79 22.80 0.46 -1.12
CA VAL A 79 22.85 -0.99 -1.32
C VAL A 79 23.58 -1.20 -2.63
N SER A 80 24.83 -1.67 -2.55
CA SER A 80 25.59 -2.13 -3.70
C SER A 80 25.74 -3.64 -3.58
N THR A 81 25.01 -4.36 -4.44
CA THR A 81 24.96 -5.82 -4.40
C THR A 81 25.11 -6.32 -5.84
N PRO A 82 25.98 -7.31 -6.08
CA PRO A 82 25.99 -7.97 -7.37
C PRO A 82 24.65 -8.68 -7.58
N VAL A 83 24.24 -8.82 -8.84
CA VAL A 83 23.03 -9.57 -9.23
C VAL A 83 23.36 -11.06 -9.22
N VAL A 84 23.73 -11.57 -8.04
CA VAL A 84 24.02 -12.98 -7.77
C VAL A 84 23.07 -13.45 -6.68
N ASP A 85 22.79 -14.76 -6.68
CA ASP A 85 21.91 -15.43 -5.72
C ASP A 85 22.27 -15.06 -4.27
N ASP A 86 21.24 -14.85 -3.44
CA ASP A 86 21.32 -14.52 -2.01
C ASP A 86 22.02 -13.20 -1.62
N GLU A 87 22.67 -12.50 -2.55
CA GLU A 87 23.34 -11.21 -2.27
C GLU A 87 22.45 -9.99 -2.57
N CYS A 88 21.53 -10.09 -3.55
CA CYS A 88 20.62 -9.00 -3.89
C CYS A 88 19.15 -9.32 -3.59
N ILE A 89 18.51 -8.50 -2.75
CA ILE A 89 17.15 -8.71 -2.23
C ILE A 89 16.07 -8.79 -3.35
N PHE A 90 16.28 -8.11 -4.47
CA PHE A 90 15.36 -8.13 -5.64
C PHE A 90 15.58 -9.33 -6.57
N PHE A 91 16.71 -10.01 -6.41
CA PHE A 91 17.14 -11.13 -7.25
C PHE A 91 17.46 -12.38 -6.41
N SER A 92 17.12 -12.38 -5.12
CA SER A 92 17.33 -13.51 -4.20
C SER A 92 16.35 -14.66 -4.47
N ASP A 93 15.18 -14.32 -5.01
CA ASP A 93 14.12 -15.25 -5.42
C ASP A 93 13.93 -15.16 -6.94
N ILE A 94 15.03 -15.20 -7.68
CA ILE A 94 14.94 -15.83 -8.99
C ILE A 94 14.53 -17.28 -8.61
N GLU A 95 13.35 -17.78 -9.02
CA GLU A 95 12.77 -19.14 -8.83
C GLU A 95 13.71 -20.36 -9.08
N PHE A 96 15.01 -20.15 -9.20
CA PHE A 96 16.02 -20.98 -9.82
C PHE A 96 16.95 -21.56 -8.75
N ARG A 97 16.41 -22.32 -7.80
CA ARG A 97 17.27 -23.16 -6.96
C ARG A 97 17.79 -24.35 -7.77
N ARG A 98 19.09 -24.41 -8.06
CA ARG A 98 19.74 -25.69 -8.33
C ARG A 98 20.05 -26.35 -7.00
N LYS A 99 19.17 -27.25 -6.55
CA LYS A 99 19.47 -28.08 -5.38
C LYS A 99 20.58 -29.07 -5.76
N GLU A 100 21.79 -28.88 -5.22
CA GLU A 100 22.85 -29.88 -5.41
C GLU A 100 22.42 -31.21 -4.79
N GLY A 101 22.42 -32.27 -5.60
CA GLY A 101 22.29 -33.65 -5.11
C GLY A 101 20.93 -34.36 -5.26
N THR A 102 19.93 -33.79 -5.95
CA THR A 102 18.64 -34.49 -6.19
C THR A 102 18.25 -34.54 -7.66
N ASN A 103 18.05 -35.74 -8.20
CA ASN A 103 17.52 -36.00 -9.56
C ASN A 103 16.00 -35.76 -9.70
N ALA A 104 15.38 -35.06 -8.74
CA ALA A 104 13.97 -34.69 -8.80
C ALA A 104 13.88 -33.17 -8.93
N VAL A 105 13.66 -32.72 -10.17
CA VAL A 105 13.24 -31.35 -10.47
C VAL A 105 11.74 -31.33 -10.33
N GLU A 106 11.23 -30.71 -9.27
CA GLU A 106 9.84 -30.27 -9.25
C GLU A 106 9.66 -29.12 -8.24
N LEU A 107 9.74 -27.90 -8.76
CA LEU A 107 8.65 -26.94 -8.73
C LEU A 107 8.71 -26.14 -10.05
N GLN A 108 7.67 -26.33 -10.86
CA GLN A 108 7.19 -25.62 -12.03
C GLN A 108 8.19 -24.88 -12.96
N GLY A 109 8.60 -25.59 -14.03
CA GLY A 109 8.61 -25.04 -15.38
C GLY A 109 9.74 -24.09 -15.77
N ILE A 110 10.97 -24.59 -15.91
CA ILE A 110 12.03 -23.87 -16.63
C ILE A 110 12.05 -24.35 -18.09
N ASN A 111 11.82 -23.43 -19.03
CA ASN A 111 12.27 -23.60 -20.42
C ASN A 111 13.75 -23.18 -20.52
N LYS A 112 14.54 -23.87 -21.35
CA LYS A 112 15.99 -23.61 -21.59
C LYS A 112 16.36 -22.12 -21.80
N GLU A 113 15.42 -21.31 -22.27
CA GLU A 113 15.56 -19.89 -22.57
C GLU A 113 15.74 -19.02 -21.30
N GLN A 114 15.16 -19.42 -20.17
CA GLN A 114 15.21 -18.63 -18.93
C GLN A 114 16.57 -18.72 -18.20
N GLY A 115 17.30 -19.83 -18.35
CA GLY A 115 18.67 -19.96 -17.82
C GLY A 115 19.69 -19.07 -18.53
N GLN A 116 19.44 -18.75 -19.81
CA GLN A 116 20.31 -17.86 -20.58
C GLN A 116 20.22 -16.40 -20.13
N ILE A 117 19.07 -15.98 -19.59
CA ILE A 117 18.85 -14.62 -19.07
C ILE A 117 19.68 -14.41 -17.79
N TYR A 118 19.81 -15.43 -16.94
CA TYR A 118 20.58 -15.36 -15.70
C TYR A 118 22.08 -15.14 -15.97
N ASP A 119 22.66 -15.93 -16.89
CA ASP A 119 24.06 -15.79 -17.30
C ASP A 119 24.34 -14.37 -17.86
N GLN A 120 23.33 -13.74 -18.49
CA GLN A 120 23.44 -12.39 -19.04
C GLN A 120 23.40 -11.27 -18.00
N ILE A 121 22.86 -11.51 -16.80
CA ILE A 121 22.68 -10.47 -15.76
C ILE A 121 23.59 -10.67 -14.54
N SER A 122 24.22 -11.83 -14.39
CA SER A 122 25.05 -12.19 -13.24
C SER A 122 26.28 -11.30 -13.01
N ASP A 123 26.76 -10.59 -14.05
CA ASP A 123 27.89 -9.66 -13.99
C ASP A 123 27.47 -8.21 -13.68
N LEU A 124 26.17 -7.95 -13.52
CA LEU A 124 25.64 -6.63 -13.18
C LEU A 124 25.80 -6.36 -11.69
N ASN A 125 26.13 -5.11 -11.35
CA ASN A 125 26.07 -4.61 -9.99
C ASN A 125 24.94 -3.61 -9.86
N LEU A 126 23.97 -3.92 -8.99
CA LEU A 126 22.91 -2.99 -8.61
C LEU A 126 23.44 -2.05 -7.54
N LEU A 127 23.21 -0.75 -7.74
CA LEU A 127 23.37 0.30 -6.78
C LEU A 127 22.02 0.99 -6.60
N LEU A 128 21.42 0.82 -5.43
CA LEU A 128 20.13 1.42 -5.09
C LEU A 128 20.29 2.50 -4.05
N LYS A 129 19.76 3.69 -4.35
CA LYS A 129 19.77 4.84 -3.43
C LYS A 129 18.37 5.43 -3.37
N ALA A 130 17.79 5.51 -2.18
CA ALA A 130 16.50 6.17 -1.97
C ALA A 130 16.71 7.38 -1.07
N ASN A 131 16.38 8.57 -1.58
CA ASN A 131 16.43 9.81 -0.82
C ASN A 131 15.04 10.40 -0.74
N ARG A 132 14.73 10.93 0.43
CA ARG A 132 13.48 11.63 0.63
C ARG A 132 13.47 12.95 -0.14
N VAL A 133 12.36 13.24 -0.80
CA VAL A 133 12.21 14.54 -1.47
C VAL A 133 12.13 15.62 -0.39
N GLU A 134 13.04 16.58 -0.46
CA GLU A 134 13.01 17.75 0.42
C GLU A 134 11.79 18.59 0.04
N PRO A 135 10.84 18.81 0.98
CA PRO A 135 9.64 19.55 0.67
C PRO A 135 9.96 21.04 0.53
N GLU A 136 9.43 21.70 -0.51
CA GLU A 136 9.60 23.15 -0.68
C GLU A 136 8.90 23.95 0.43
N SER A 137 7.93 23.33 1.13
CA SER A 137 7.26 23.92 2.29
C SER A 137 6.92 22.87 3.36
N LYS A 138 6.80 23.28 4.63
CA LYS A 138 6.46 22.40 5.77
C LYS A 138 5.11 21.67 5.65
N LYS A 139 4.27 22.02 4.66
CA LYS A 139 2.96 21.38 4.38
C LYS A 139 2.93 20.64 3.04
N ALA A 140 4.06 20.50 2.35
CA ALA A 140 4.08 19.90 1.02
C ALA A 140 3.89 18.38 1.09
N THR A 141 2.99 17.87 0.25
CA THR A 141 2.76 16.44 0.00
C THR A 141 4.01 15.72 -0.50
N GLU A 142 4.97 16.49 -1.03
CA GLU A 142 6.31 16.07 -1.46
C GLU A 142 7.09 15.36 -0.37
N SER A 143 6.87 15.72 0.90
CA SER A 143 7.50 15.04 2.05
C SER A 143 7.12 13.56 2.16
N ASN A 144 6.06 13.11 1.47
CA ASN A 144 5.68 11.70 1.39
C ASN A 144 6.33 10.96 0.22
N LEU A 145 7.22 11.60 -0.54
CA LEU A 145 7.85 11.02 -1.73
C LEU A 145 9.30 10.64 -1.45
N TYR A 146 9.71 9.51 -2.01
CA TYR A 146 11.11 9.08 -2.12
C TYR A 146 11.52 9.14 -3.58
N LEU A 147 12.59 9.87 -3.87
CA LEU A 147 13.31 9.76 -5.13
C LEU A 147 14.30 8.59 -4.99
N THR A 148 14.13 7.59 -5.84
CA THR A 148 14.95 6.38 -5.83
C THR A 148 15.74 6.29 -7.12
N ASP A 149 17.06 6.34 -6.98
CA ASP A 149 18.02 6.17 -8.06
C ASP A 149 18.39 4.68 -8.14
N ILE A 150 18.06 4.05 -9.27
CA ILE A 150 18.36 2.64 -9.59
C ILE A 150 19.48 2.66 -10.61
N LEU A 151 20.67 2.24 -10.19
CA LEU A 151 21.85 2.21 -11.05
C LEU A 151 22.32 0.78 -11.25
N PHE A 152 22.51 0.37 -12.49
CA PHE A 152 23.22 -0.87 -12.82
C PHE A 152 24.55 -0.52 -13.46
N SER A 153 25.61 -1.22 -13.06
CA SER A 153 26.94 -1.09 -13.67
C SER A 153 27.51 -2.45 -14.07
N TRP A 154 28.24 -2.49 -15.19
CA TRP A 154 28.91 -3.70 -15.68
C TRP A 154 30.35 -3.38 -16.08
N GLY A 155 31.31 -4.19 -15.64
CA GLY A 155 32.72 -3.92 -15.87
C GLY A 155 33.26 -2.64 -15.20
N ALA A 156 34.47 -2.22 -15.57
CA ALA A 156 35.23 -1.17 -14.87
C ALA A 156 35.17 0.22 -15.53
N SER A 157 34.45 0.40 -16.63
CA SER A 157 34.45 1.65 -17.40
C SER A 157 33.30 2.58 -16.96
N LYS A 158 33.51 3.90 -17.02
CA LYS A 158 32.48 4.90 -16.65
C LYS A 158 31.25 4.91 -17.57
N GLN A 159 31.37 4.35 -18.78
CA GLN A 159 30.28 4.31 -19.76
C GLN A 159 29.37 3.09 -19.59
N ALA A 160 29.81 2.07 -18.86
CA ALA A 160 29.05 0.86 -18.63
C ALA A 160 28.15 0.99 -17.38
N ARG A 161 27.24 1.97 -17.46
CA ARG A 161 26.24 2.24 -16.41
C ARG A 161 24.90 2.57 -17.05
N SER A 162 23.84 2.13 -16.39
CA SER A 162 22.46 2.54 -16.64
C SER A 162 21.90 3.14 -15.34
N GLU A 163 21.14 4.22 -15.45
CA GLU A 163 20.54 4.93 -14.32
C GLU A 163 19.09 5.27 -14.65
N ILE A 164 18.18 4.83 -13.78
CA ILE A 164 16.76 5.13 -13.84
C ILE A 164 16.34 5.71 -12.50
N ASN A 165 15.60 6.83 -12.56
CA ASN A 165 15.07 7.48 -11.38
C ASN A 165 13.56 7.20 -11.31
N ALA A 166 13.10 6.75 -10.15
CA ALA A 166 11.70 6.50 -9.86
C ALA A 166 11.27 7.25 -8.61
N VAL A 167 10.00 7.67 -8.58
CA VAL A 167 9.42 8.37 -7.43
C VAL A 167 8.37 7.48 -6.80
N PHE A 168 8.52 7.23 -5.50
CA PHE A 168 7.67 6.34 -4.74
C PHE A 168 6.98 7.05 -3.58
N PHE A 169 5.75 6.66 -3.28
CA PHE A 169 5.00 7.22 -2.16
C PHE A 169 5.19 6.40 -0.88
N SER A 170 5.68 7.03 0.19
CA SER A 170 5.76 6.49 1.54
C SER A 170 5.41 7.59 2.56
N PRO A 171 4.26 7.47 3.25
CA PRO A 171 3.70 8.56 4.03
C PRO A 171 4.49 8.83 5.33
N THR A 172 4.80 10.10 5.59
CA THR A 172 5.27 10.58 6.92
C THR A 172 4.44 11.66 7.54
N MET A 173 3.54 12.24 6.75
CA MET A 173 2.52 13.11 7.28
C MET A 173 1.18 12.40 7.18
N PRO A 174 0.28 12.59 8.16
CA PRO A 174 -1.09 12.14 8.02
C PRO A 174 -1.71 12.77 6.77
N LYS A 175 -2.55 12.00 6.07
CA LYS A 175 -3.31 12.50 4.93
C LYS A 175 -4.22 13.63 5.42
N ALA A 176 -4.13 14.80 4.78
CA ALA A 176 -5.05 15.89 5.05
C ALA A 176 -6.49 15.44 4.73
N VAL A 177 -7.36 15.45 5.74
CA VAL A 177 -8.78 15.14 5.57
C VAL A 177 -9.48 16.44 5.17
N ASN A 178 -9.82 16.57 3.89
CA ASN A 178 -10.67 17.66 3.43
C ASN A 178 -12.14 17.26 3.63
N THR A 179 -12.72 17.67 4.76
CA THR A 179 -14.11 17.36 5.11
C THR A 179 -15.12 17.94 4.11
N ALA A 180 -14.81 19.07 3.46
CA ALA A 180 -15.67 19.72 2.48
C ALA A 180 -15.85 18.88 1.20
N THR A 181 -14.81 18.21 0.71
CA THR A 181 -14.90 17.43 -0.54
C THR A 181 -15.13 15.94 -0.32
N ALA A 182 -14.99 15.47 0.93
CA ALA A 182 -15.03 14.06 1.25
C ALA A 182 -16.46 13.52 1.50
N ILE A 183 -17.37 14.37 1.99
CA ILE A 183 -18.72 13.92 2.37
C ILE A 183 -19.66 13.95 1.17
N PRO A 184 -20.38 12.85 0.87
CA PRO A 184 -21.43 12.86 -0.13
C PRO A 184 -22.46 13.93 0.19
N MET A 185 -22.79 14.78 -0.79
CA MET A 185 -23.80 15.82 -0.58
C MET A 185 -25.09 15.17 -0.10
N THR A 186 -25.61 15.67 1.02
CA THR A 186 -26.92 15.28 1.51
C THR A 186 -27.98 15.97 0.64
N SER A 187 -29.20 15.43 0.64
CA SER A 187 -30.33 16.09 -0.02
C SER A 187 -30.76 17.40 0.66
N ASN A 188 -30.12 17.80 1.76
CA ASN A 188 -30.39 19.03 2.49
C ASN A 188 -29.30 20.09 2.23
N PRO A 189 -29.61 21.18 1.49
CA PRO A 189 -28.65 22.24 1.17
C PRO A 189 -28.09 23.00 2.37
N GLU A 190 -28.91 23.25 3.40
CA GLU A 190 -28.47 23.91 4.64
C GLU A 190 -27.46 23.04 5.41
N LEU A 191 -27.66 21.73 5.35
CA LEU A 191 -26.81 20.76 6.03
C LEU A 191 -25.47 20.59 5.31
N ASN A 192 -25.50 20.63 3.98
CA ASN A 192 -24.28 20.75 3.18
C ASN A 192 -23.54 22.05 3.55
N GLN A 193 -24.22 23.20 3.65
CA GLN A 193 -23.59 24.45 4.10
C GLN A 193 -22.98 24.35 5.50
N ILE A 194 -23.62 23.68 6.46
CA ILE A 194 -23.05 23.43 7.80
C ILE A 194 -21.78 22.57 7.69
N ILE A 195 -21.80 21.51 6.88
CA ILE A 195 -20.63 20.65 6.64
C ILE A 195 -19.48 21.45 5.98
N PHE A 196 -19.80 22.34 5.05
CA PHE A 196 -18.83 23.20 4.35
C PHE A 196 -18.29 24.37 5.21
N ASN A 197 -19.10 24.90 6.12
CA ASN A 197 -18.78 26.08 6.95
C ASN A 197 -18.32 25.73 8.37
N SER A 198 -18.39 24.45 8.77
CA SER A 198 -17.88 23.90 10.03
C SER A 198 -16.37 24.17 10.13
N THR A 199 -16.00 25.33 10.68
CA THR A 199 -14.62 25.83 10.77
C THR A 199 -14.11 25.97 12.20
N GLY A 200 -14.85 25.50 13.18
CA GLY A 200 -14.43 25.58 14.58
C GLY A 200 -15.64 25.79 15.47
N GLY A 201 -15.69 25.02 16.57
CA GLY A 201 -16.83 24.92 17.48
C GLY A 201 -17.41 26.30 17.82
N ASN A 202 -18.72 26.40 17.68
CA ASN A 202 -19.48 27.48 18.27
C ASN A 202 -19.21 27.47 19.79
N PRO A 203 -18.98 28.61 20.45
CA PRO A 203 -18.69 28.64 21.89
C PRO A 203 -19.80 28.04 22.77
N ASP A 204 -21.01 27.88 22.24
CA ASP A 204 -22.16 27.37 22.98
C ASP A 204 -22.36 25.86 22.81
N ALA A 205 -22.45 25.17 23.96
CA ALA A 205 -22.72 23.74 24.06
C ALA A 205 -23.95 23.28 23.25
N LEU A 206 -25.03 24.07 23.29
CA LEU A 206 -26.29 23.77 22.61
C LEU A 206 -26.14 23.81 21.09
N ASN A 207 -25.31 24.72 20.56
CA ASN A 207 -25.05 24.81 19.13
C ASN A 207 -24.20 23.63 18.65
N ASN A 208 -23.15 23.25 19.40
CA ASN A 208 -22.34 22.08 19.08
C ASN A 208 -23.18 20.79 19.11
N LEU A 209 -24.08 20.65 20.10
CA LEU A 209 -25.02 19.54 20.18
C LEU A 209 -26.00 19.53 19.00
N ALA A 210 -26.60 20.67 18.65
CA ALA A 210 -27.49 20.78 17.50
C ALA A 210 -26.79 20.47 16.17
N GLU A 211 -25.53 20.87 16.01
CA GLU A 211 -24.69 20.52 14.86
C GLU A 211 -24.43 19.02 14.80
N MET A 212 -24.05 18.38 15.92
CA MET A 212 -23.90 16.93 15.99
C MET A 212 -25.19 16.20 15.58
N ALA A 213 -26.35 16.68 16.04
CA ALA A 213 -27.67 16.11 15.71
C ALA A 213 -27.92 16.14 14.20
N LYS A 214 -27.66 17.29 13.58
CA LYS A 214 -27.87 17.52 12.16
C LYS A 214 -26.93 16.63 11.35
N ILE A 215 -25.64 16.62 11.68
CA ILE A 215 -24.62 15.84 10.96
C ILE A 215 -24.92 14.34 11.07
N ALA A 216 -25.10 13.81 12.28
CA ALA A 216 -25.35 12.38 12.47
C ALA A 216 -26.71 11.92 11.89
N GLY A 217 -27.77 12.69 12.12
CA GLY A 217 -29.09 12.40 11.54
C GLY A 217 -29.11 12.48 10.01
N SER A 218 -28.31 13.38 9.41
CA SER A 218 -28.19 13.49 7.95
C SER A 218 -27.56 12.26 7.32
N PHE A 219 -26.57 11.65 7.98
CA PHE A 219 -25.92 10.45 7.48
C PHE A 219 -26.92 9.30 7.34
N PHE A 220 -27.66 8.98 8.41
CA PHE A 220 -28.64 7.89 8.39
C PHE A 220 -29.85 8.16 7.49
N SER A 221 -30.17 9.43 7.25
CA SER A 221 -31.24 9.81 6.32
C SER A 221 -30.78 9.93 4.87
N SER A 222 -29.47 9.92 4.60
CA SER A 222 -28.89 10.07 3.26
C SER A 222 -29.26 8.93 2.32
N ASP A 223 -29.40 9.26 1.02
CA ASP A 223 -29.62 8.27 -0.03
C ASP A 223 -28.43 7.31 -0.17
N PHE A 224 -27.22 7.79 0.10
CA PHE A 224 -26.02 6.96 0.14
C PHE A 224 -26.15 5.83 1.16
N TYR A 225 -26.49 6.15 2.42
CA TYR A 225 -26.63 5.15 3.48
C TYR A 225 -27.72 4.13 3.14
N LYS A 226 -28.91 4.61 2.78
CA LYS A 226 -30.07 3.76 2.45
C LYS A 226 -29.77 2.83 1.27
N THR A 227 -29.16 3.37 0.21
CA THR A 227 -28.80 2.59 -0.99
C THR A 227 -27.72 1.55 -0.67
N SER A 228 -26.72 1.92 0.14
CA SER A 228 -25.64 1.00 0.54
C SER A 228 -26.18 -0.18 1.37
N ILE A 229 -27.03 0.09 2.36
CA ILE A 229 -27.66 -0.96 3.19
C ILE A 229 -28.58 -1.86 2.35
N LYS A 230 -29.38 -1.28 1.45
CA LYS A 230 -30.22 -2.04 0.53
C LYS A 230 -29.38 -2.97 -0.35
N LYS A 231 -28.31 -2.45 -0.96
CA LYS A 231 -27.39 -3.22 -1.81
C LYS A 231 -26.70 -4.34 -1.02
N ILE A 232 -26.26 -4.09 0.20
CA ILE A 232 -25.67 -5.12 1.08
C ILE A 232 -26.69 -6.23 1.34
N LYS A 233 -27.93 -5.88 1.64
CA LYS A 233 -28.99 -6.86 1.88
C LYS A 233 -29.26 -7.71 0.64
N GLU A 234 -29.41 -7.09 -0.52
CA GLU A 234 -29.60 -7.80 -1.80
C GLU A 234 -28.44 -8.76 -2.10
N LEU A 235 -27.20 -8.31 -1.95
CA LEU A 235 -26.01 -9.16 -2.15
C LEU A 235 -25.94 -10.31 -1.15
N LYS A 236 -26.36 -10.09 0.11
CA LYS A 236 -26.41 -11.14 1.13
C LYS A 236 -27.47 -12.19 0.79
N ASP A 237 -28.65 -11.75 0.40
CA ASP A 237 -29.76 -12.63 0.03
C ASP A 237 -29.40 -13.46 -1.22
N GLU A 238 -28.71 -12.86 -2.20
CA GLU A 238 -28.15 -13.56 -3.35
C GLU A 238 -27.09 -14.59 -2.92
N ALA A 239 -26.11 -14.19 -2.11
CA ALA A 239 -25.01 -15.06 -1.68
C ALA A 239 -25.48 -16.33 -0.96
N VAL A 240 -26.53 -16.25 -0.13
CA VAL A 240 -27.10 -17.41 0.58
C VAL A 240 -27.66 -18.46 -0.38
N SER A 241 -28.09 -18.05 -1.57
CA SER A 241 -28.66 -18.95 -2.58
C SER A 241 -27.63 -19.60 -3.52
N LEU A 242 -26.37 -19.16 -3.46
CA LEU A 242 -25.32 -19.59 -4.38
C LEU A 242 -24.53 -20.79 -3.81
N PRO A 243 -24.14 -21.76 -4.65
CA PRO A 243 -23.35 -22.90 -4.22
C PRO A 243 -21.91 -22.48 -3.87
N TYR A 244 -21.33 -23.18 -2.88
CA TYR A 244 -19.92 -23.08 -2.51
C TYR A 244 -19.13 -24.29 -3.06
N PRO A 245 -18.00 -24.08 -3.76
CA PRO A 245 -17.48 -22.81 -4.28
C PRO A 245 -18.14 -22.41 -5.62
N SER A 246 -18.28 -21.11 -5.87
CA SER A 246 -18.70 -20.61 -7.19
C SER A 246 -18.17 -19.20 -7.47
N ARG A 247 -17.90 -18.89 -8.75
CA ARG A 247 -17.43 -17.57 -9.19
C ARG A 247 -18.43 -16.47 -8.84
N ARG A 248 -19.74 -16.74 -8.98
CA ARG A 248 -20.78 -15.79 -8.60
C ARG A 248 -20.74 -15.48 -7.11
N LEU A 249 -20.55 -16.49 -6.26
CA LEU A 249 -20.43 -16.29 -4.81
C LEU A 249 -19.20 -15.45 -4.47
N TYR A 250 -18.06 -15.72 -5.13
CA TYR A 250 -16.86 -14.89 -5.04
C TYR A 250 -17.16 -13.41 -5.38
N ASP A 251 -17.78 -13.15 -6.54
CA ASP A 251 -18.09 -11.80 -6.99
C ASP A 251 -19.09 -11.09 -6.04
N CYS A 252 -20.05 -11.81 -5.47
CA CYS A 252 -20.97 -11.28 -4.45
C CYS A 252 -20.21 -10.83 -3.20
N HIS A 253 -19.34 -11.68 -2.64
CA HIS A 253 -18.53 -11.33 -1.47
C HIS A 253 -17.56 -10.17 -1.75
N ALA A 254 -16.96 -10.12 -2.94
CA ALA A 254 -16.10 -9.00 -3.34
C ALA A 254 -16.88 -7.68 -3.42
N LYS A 255 -18.10 -7.69 -3.98
CA LYS A 255 -18.98 -6.52 -4.02
C LYS A 255 -19.45 -6.13 -2.61
N MET A 256 -19.76 -7.09 -1.74
CA MET A 256 -20.13 -6.82 -0.35
C MET A 256 -18.97 -6.17 0.42
N ALA A 257 -17.75 -6.72 0.31
CA ALA A 257 -16.57 -6.18 0.96
C ALA A 257 -16.32 -4.71 0.57
N LYS A 258 -16.36 -4.42 -0.73
CA LYS A 258 -16.23 -3.04 -1.25
C LYS A 258 -17.33 -2.12 -0.73
N THR A 259 -18.58 -2.57 -0.73
CA THR A 259 -19.71 -1.74 -0.26
C THR A 259 -19.61 -1.43 1.24
N TRP A 260 -19.23 -2.42 2.06
CA TRP A 260 -18.96 -2.22 3.49
C TRP A 260 -17.78 -1.27 3.72
N LEU A 261 -16.72 -1.38 2.94
CA LEU A 261 -15.55 -0.52 3.07
C LEU A 261 -15.87 0.94 2.72
N GLU A 262 -16.64 1.18 1.65
CA GLU A 262 -17.12 2.53 1.32
C GLU A 262 -18.02 3.10 2.41
N LEU A 263 -18.92 2.29 2.96
CA LEU A 263 -19.74 2.69 4.10
C LEU A 263 -18.87 3.07 5.31
N ALA A 264 -17.81 2.31 5.61
CA ALA A 264 -16.88 2.62 6.68
C ALA A 264 -16.14 3.94 6.44
N LYS A 265 -15.63 4.17 5.22
CA LYS A 265 -14.94 5.41 4.85
C LYS A 265 -15.84 6.63 5.05
N VAL A 266 -17.08 6.59 4.56
CA VAL A 266 -18.01 7.71 4.70
C VAL A 266 -18.35 7.94 6.17
N ASN A 267 -18.64 6.90 6.95
CA ASN A 267 -18.86 7.06 8.40
C ASN A 267 -17.67 7.74 9.09
N LEU A 268 -16.43 7.33 8.75
CA LEU A 268 -15.22 7.92 9.31
C LEU A 268 -15.07 9.41 8.95
N GLN A 269 -15.45 9.81 7.73
CA GLN A 269 -15.45 11.22 7.32
C GLN A 269 -16.46 12.04 8.11
N PHE A 270 -17.67 11.51 8.35
CA PHE A 270 -18.66 12.15 9.22
C PHE A 270 -18.15 12.28 10.66
N LEU A 271 -17.48 11.26 11.19
CA LEU A 271 -16.83 11.33 12.50
C LEU A 271 -15.75 12.42 12.55
N PHE A 272 -14.96 12.59 11.49
CA PHE A 272 -13.97 13.68 11.42
C PHE A 272 -14.62 15.07 11.37
N VAL A 273 -15.78 15.24 10.73
CA VAL A 273 -16.53 16.49 10.80
C VAL A 273 -17.04 16.77 12.22
N LEU A 274 -17.38 15.72 12.97
CA LEU A 274 -17.79 15.85 14.36
C LEU A 274 -16.61 16.13 15.31
N GLU A 275 -15.35 16.00 14.87
CA GLU A 275 -14.16 16.13 15.72
C GLU A 275 -14.14 17.41 16.57
N PRO A 276 -14.41 18.63 16.03
CA PRO A 276 -14.37 19.85 16.83
C PRO A 276 -15.40 19.83 17.96
N CYS A 277 -16.60 19.31 17.69
CA CYS A 277 -17.67 19.19 18.67
C CYS A 277 -17.34 18.13 19.73
N LEU A 278 -16.77 16.98 19.33
CA LEU A 278 -16.32 15.93 20.25
C LEU A 278 -15.19 16.44 21.16
N SER A 279 -14.22 17.15 20.59
CA SER A 279 -13.13 17.81 21.31
C SER A 279 -13.65 18.80 22.36
N TRP A 280 -14.65 19.62 22.00
CA TRP A 280 -15.27 20.56 22.92
C TRP A 280 -15.94 19.84 24.10
N LEU A 281 -16.66 18.75 23.85
CA LEU A 281 -17.31 17.96 24.92
C LEU A 281 -16.27 17.38 25.89
N VAL A 282 -15.17 16.83 25.38
CA VAL A 282 -14.09 16.27 26.23
C VAL A 282 -13.45 17.36 27.09
N ALA A 283 -13.21 18.54 26.52
CA ALA A 283 -12.62 19.68 27.24
C ALA A 283 -13.55 20.24 28.33
N ASN A 284 -14.87 20.18 28.11
CA ASN A 284 -15.88 20.75 29.00
C ASN A 284 -16.65 19.67 29.79
N LYS A 285 -16.04 18.51 30.01
CA LYS A 285 -16.67 17.36 30.70
C LYS A 285 -17.13 17.64 32.15
N ASN A 286 -16.72 18.76 32.73
CA ASN A 286 -17.09 19.18 34.08
C ASN A 286 -18.14 20.33 34.06
N ALA A 287 -18.57 20.77 32.89
CA ALA A 287 -19.56 21.84 32.75
C ALA A 287 -20.98 21.24 32.79
N SER A 288 -21.76 21.64 33.79
CA SER A 288 -23.20 21.30 33.86
C SER A 288 -23.95 22.00 32.75
N LEU A 289 -24.72 21.23 31.96
CA LEU A 289 -25.70 21.77 31.00
C LEU A 289 -27.10 21.92 31.64
N GLY A 290 -27.25 21.50 32.89
CA GLY A 290 -28.54 21.29 33.58
C GLY A 290 -29.40 22.54 33.75
N SER A 291 -28.80 23.73 33.86
CA SER A 291 -29.56 25.00 33.96
C SER A 291 -30.04 25.55 32.60
N SER A 292 -29.54 25.00 31.49
CA SER A 292 -29.67 25.57 30.14
C SER A 292 -30.56 24.72 29.20
N LEU A 293 -30.93 23.51 29.63
CA LEU A 293 -31.67 22.53 28.82
C LEU A 293 -33.13 22.46 29.29
N SER A 294 -34.05 23.04 28.52
CA SER A 294 -35.49 22.75 28.67
C SER A 294 -35.77 21.27 28.32
N GLY A 295 -36.92 20.71 28.74
CA GLY A 295 -37.26 19.29 28.52
C GLY A 295 -37.24 18.84 27.05
N ALA A 296 -37.50 19.74 26.10
CA ALA A 296 -37.35 19.47 24.66
C ALA A 296 -35.88 19.36 24.22
N ASN A 297 -34.97 20.11 24.87
CA ASN A 297 -33.54 20.03 24.59
C ASN A 297 -32.91 18.75 25.17
N GLN A 298 -33.47 18.20 26.25
CA GLN A 298 -33.02 16.92 26.84
C GLN A 298 -33.33 15.71 25.92
N GLN A 299 -34.53 15.67 25.31
CA GLN A 299 -34.88 14.63 24.31
C GLN A 299 -34.04 14.75 23.02
N ASN A 300 -33.74 15.97 22.58
CA ASN A 300 -32.83 16.20 21.45
C ASN A 300 -31.41 15.74 21.77
N LEU A 301 -30.98 15.90 23.03
CA LEU A 301 -29.69 15.42 23.51
C LEU A 301 -29.59 13.89 23.43
N GLU A 302 -30.52 13.14 24.02
CA GLU A 302 -30.55 11.66 23.93
C GLU A 302 -30.50 11.15 22.48
N LYS A 303 -31.17 11.86 21.56
CA LYS A 303 -31.12 11.54 20.12
C LYS A 303 -29.73 11.75 19.53
N ILE A 304 -29.04 12.84 19.87
CA ILE A 304 -27.65 13.11 19.45
C ILE A 304 -26.72 12.02 19.96
N ILE A 305 -26.84 11.65 21.23
CA ILE A 305 -26.05 10.59 21.88
C ILE A 305 -26.17 9.29 21.10
N ARG A 306 -27.42 8.90 20.82
CA ARG A 306 -27.73 7.70 20.07
C ARG A 306 -27.13 7.76 18.67
N ASP A 307 -27.31 8.86 17.95
CA ASP A 307 -26.93 8.97 16.55
C ASP A 307 -25.39 9.03 16.38
N VAL A 308 -24.65 9.73 17.25
CA VAL A 308 -23.17 9.73 17.27
C VAL A 308 -22.61 8.35 17.67
N SER A 309 -23.20 7.72 18.70
CA SER A 309 -22.82 6.35 19.08
C SER A 309 -23.09 5.35 17.95
N MET A 310 -24.21 5.53 17.24
CA MET A 310 -24.58 4.70 16.10
C MET A 310 -23.63 4.91 14.92
N LEU A 311 -23.15 6.13 14.66
CA LEU A 311 -22.12 6.38 13.63
C LEU A 311 -20.84 5.59 13.91
N PHE A 312 -20.32 5.68 15.14
CA PHE A 312 -19.11 4.95 15.51
C PHE A 312 -19.33 3.43 15.49
N SER A 313 -20.47 2.95 15.99
CA SER A 313 -20.84 1.54 15.92
C SER A 313 -20.97 1.04 14.47
N THR A 314 -21.57 1.85 13.59
CA THR A 314 -21.72 1.53 12.16
C THR A 314 -20.36 1.49 11.46
N PHE A 315 -19.46 2.43 11.76
CA PHE A 315 -18.07 2.40 11.28
C PHE A 315 -17.38 1.10 11.69
N THR A 316 -17.35 0.79 12.99
CA THR A 316 -16.65 -0.40 13.52
C THR A 316 -17.24 -1.69 12.95
N SER A 317 -18.57 -1.78 12.85
CA SER A 317 -19.25 -2.93 12.24
C SER A 317 -18.93 -3.07 10.75
N SER A 318 -18.90 -1.96 10.02
CA SER A 318 -18.60 -1.96 8.59
C SER A 318 -17.19 -2.45 8.30
N ILE A 319 -16.19 -2.03 9.08
CA ILE A 319 -14.81 -2.53 8.97
C ILE A 319 -14.76 -4.05 9.21
N ARG A 320 -15.43 -4.55 10.27
CA ARG A 320 -15.47 -5.99 10.56
C ARG A 320 -16.16 -6.80 9.46
N GLN A 321 -17.24 -6.28 8.90
CA GLN A 321 -17.96 -6.95 7.82
C GLN A 321 -17.15 -6.95 6.53
N ALA A 322 -16.48 -5.86 6.19
CA ALA A 322 -15.56 -5.81 5.05
C ALA A 322 -14.44 -6.84 5.21
N GLU A 323 -13.84 -6.89 6.39
CA GLU A 323 -12.75 -7.81 6.74
C GLU A 323 -13.16 -9.28 6.61
N ALA A 324 -14.33 -9.65 7.15
CA ALA A 324 -14.87 -11.00 7.04
C ALA A 324 -15.13 -11.42 5.59
N ASN A 325 -15.65 -10.50 4.77
CA ASN A 325 -15.87 -10.77 3.35
C ASN A 325 -14.54 -10.92 2.59
N TYR A 326 -13.53 -10.10 2.86
CA TYR A 326 -12.21 -10.27 2.25
C TYR A 326 -11.54 -11.58 2.66
N ARG A 327 -11.65 -11.99 3.93
CA ARG A 327 -11.17 -13.31 4.39
C ARG A 327 -11.82 -14.47 3.62
N PHE A 328 -13.11 -14.34 3.30
CA PHE A 328 -13.80 -15.35 2.51
C PHE A 328 -13.19 -15.53 1.11
N LEU A 329 -12.78 -14.43 0.47
CA LEU A 329 -12.20 -14.45 -0.88
C LEU A 329 -10.83 -15.14 -0.95
N ILE A 330 -10.07 -15.11 0.14
CA ILE A 330 -8.74 -15.75 0.23
C ILE A 330 -8.80 -17.18 0.79
N SER A 331 -10.01 -17.73 1.00
CA SER A 331 -10.16 -19.12 1.43
C SER A 331 -9.69 -20.09 0.34
N GLU A 332 -9.22 -21.28 0.72
CA GLU A 332 -8.58 -22.25 -0.18
C GLU A 332 -9.37 -22.51 -1.47
N GLN A 333 -10.70 -22.70 -1.37
CA GLN A 333 -11.55 -22.98 -2.52
C GLN A 333 -11.95 -21.74 -3.34
N MET A 334 -11.78 -20.53 -2.77
CA MET A 334 -12.08 -19.26 -3.43
C MET A 334 -10.85 -18.59 -4.05
N ALA A 335 -9.67 -18.88 -3.49
CA ALA A 335 -8.41 -18.29 -3.91
C ALA A 335 -8.10 -18.58 -5.40
N GLY A 336 -8.55 -19.74 -5.89
CA GLY A 336 -8.36 -20.16 -7.29
C GLY A 336 -9.16 -19.38 -8.34
N TYR A 337 -10.09 -18.49 -7.94
CA TYR A 337 -10.83 -17.68 -8.91
C TYR A 337 -10.06 -16.46 -9.42
N GLU A 338 -9.03 -16.01 -8.70
CA GLU A 338 -8.21 -14.86 -9.08
C GLU A 338 -6.72 -15.21 -9.01
N GLY A 339 -5.89 -14.47 -9.75
CA GLY A 339 -4.45 -14.71 -9.78
C GLY A 339 -3.74 -14.42 -8.45
N PRO A 340 -2.52 -14.94 -8.23
CA PRO A 340 -1.72 -14.74 -7.01
C PRO A 340 -1.56 -13.27 -6.62
N ARG A 341 -1.37 -12.37 -7.61
CA ARG A 341 -1.28 -10.92 -7.38
C ARG A 341 -2.54 -10.35 -6.71
N THR A 342 -3.72 -10.72 -7.19
CA THR A 342 -4.99 -10.31 -6.56
C THR A 342 -5.10 -10.86 -5.14
N GLN A 343 -4.63 -12.08 -4.87
CA GLN A 343 -4.64 -12.66 -3.53
C GLN A 343 -3.75 -11.87 -2.55
N TYR A 344 -2.54 -11.48 -2.97
CA TYR A 344 -1.70 -10.58 -2.18
C TYR A 344 -2.36 -9.23 -1.95
N HIS A 345 -3.10 -8.71 -2.94
CA HIS A 345 -3.87 -7.49 -2.76
C HIS A 345 -4.98 -7.61 -1.71
N LEU A 346 -5.73 -8.71 -1.73
CA LEU A 346 -6.75 -8.97 -0.72
C LEU A 346 -6.13 -9.13 0.68
N LEU A 347 -4.97 -9.77 0.76
CA LEU A 347 -4.27 -9.98 2.01
C LEU A 347 -3.84 -8.66 2.68
N ALA A 348 -3.27 -7.74 1.90
CA ALA A 348 -2.91 -6.42 2.42
C ALA A 348 -4.13 -5.62 2.90
N GLN A 349 -5.25 -5.72 2.19
CA GLN A 349 -6.51 -5.12 2.65
C GLN A 349 -6.96 -5.70 3.97
N ILE A 350 -6.85 -7.02 4.17
CA ILE A 350 -7.17 -7.66 5.45
C ILE A 350 -6.23 -7.17 6.56
N ILE A 351 -4.91 -7.07 6.27
CA ILE A 351 -3.91 -6.54 7.21
C ILE A 351 -4.28 -5.12 7.64
N ASP A 352 -4.59 -4.23 6.70
CA ASP A 352 -4.93 -2.83 6.99
C ASP A 352 -6.23 -2.70 7.78
N LEU A 353 -7.26 -3.49 7.45
CA LEU A 353 -8.50 -3.52 8.24
C LEU A 353 -8.23 -3.99 9.67
N ASN A 354 -7.40 -5.02 9.85
CA ASN A 354 -7.06 -5.51 11.19
C ASN A 354 -6.20 -4.52 11.98
N ARG A 355 -5.31 -3.76 11.32
CA ARG A 355 -4.60 -2.63 11.96
C ARG A 355 -5.59 -1.61 12.51
N VAL A 356 -6.58 -1.21 11.71
CA VAL A 356 -7.63 -0.28 12.18
C VAL A 356 -8.42 -0.90 13.34
N LEU A 357 -8.82 -2.17 13.23
CA LEU A 357 -9.51 -2.89 14.32
C LEU A 357 -8.68 -2.96 15.61
N ALA A 358 -7.36 -3.06 15.51
CA ALA A 358 -6.45 -3.06 16.65
C ALA A 358 -6.39 -1.72 17.40
N LEU A 359 -6.73 -0.61 16.74
CA LEU A 359 -6.80 0.71 17.36
C LEU A 359 -8.13 0.97 18.08
N LEU A 360 -9.16 0.17 17.78
CA LEU A 360 -10.51 0.47 18.23
C LEU A 360 -10.69 0.26 19.73
N PRO A 361 -11.13 1.29 20.48
CA PRO A 361 -11.28 1.22 21.93
C PRO A 361 -12.34 0.21 22.39
N ASN A 362 -13.35 -0.05 21.56
CA ASN A 362 -14.40 -1.04 21.83
C ASN A 362 -13.99 -2.48 21.47
N PHE A 363 -12.75 -2.69 21.02
CA PHE A 363 -12.22 -4.00 20.69
C PHE A 363 -10.84 -4.23 21.33
N PRO A 364 -10.76 -4.40 22.66
CA PRO A 364 -9.49 -4.50 23.39
C PRO A 364 -8.65 -5.73 22.99
N THR A 365 -9.26 -6.77 22.44
CA THR A 365 -8.56 -7.93 21.87
C THR A 365 -8.04 -7.70 20.46
N GLY A 366 -8.27 -6.52 19.87
CA GLY A 366 -7.96 -6.21 18.48
C GLY A 366 -6.49 -6.41 18.14
N TYR A 367 -5.58 -5.84 18.94
CA TYR A 367 -4.14 -6.02 18.73
C TYR A 367 -3.72 -7.50 18.84
N LYS A 368 -4.21 -8.23 19.84
CA LYS A 368 -3.94 -9.67 19.98
C LYS A 368 -4.41 -10.47 18.77
N ASN A 369 -5.57 -10.13 18.21
CA ASN A 369 -6.12 -10.79 17.03
C ASN A 369 -5.35 -10.42 15.76
N TYR A 370 -4.89 -9.17 15.65
CA TYR A 370 -3.99 -8.74 14.59
C TYR A 370 -2.67 -9.51 14.62
N MET A 371 -2.03 -9.63 15.78
CA MET A 371 -0.77 -10.40 15.89
C MET A 371 -0.96 -11.87 15.50
N LYS A 372 -2.07 -12.50 15.90
CA LYS A 372 -2.41 -13.87 15.44
C LYS A 372 -2.57 -13.97 13.92
N LEU A 373 -3.15 -12.95 13.29
CA LEU A 373 -3.25 -12.90 11.83
C LEU A 373 -1.85 -12.79 11.23
N ILE A 374 -0.99 -11.92 11.75
CA ILE A 374 0.40 -11.77 11.28
C ILE A 374 1.19 -13.07 11.42
N ASP A 375 1.04 -13.80 12.53
CA ASP A 375 1.64 -15.13 12.71
C ASP A 375 1.16 -16.13 11.64
N TYR A 376 -0.14 -16.15 11.34
CA TYR A 376 -0.69 -17.02 10.29
C TYR A 376 -0.15 -16.64 8.90
N ILE A 377 -0.02 -15.35 8.63
CA ILE A 377 0.52 -14.87 7.35
C ILE A 377 2.00 -15.22 7.22
N LYS A 378 2.76 -15.25 8.32
CA LYS A 378 4.17 -15.68 8.30
C LYS A 378 4.33 -17.07 7.70
N GLU A 379 3.54 -18.04 8.18
CA GLU A 379 3.57 -19.41 7.70
C GLU A 379 3.12 -19.51 6.24
N PHE A 380 2.19 -18.64 5.82
CA PHE A 380 1.76 -18.55 4.43
C PHE A 380 2.82 -17.91 3.52
N ALA A 381 3.53 -16.88 3.98
CA ALA A 381 4.46 -16.07 3.19
C ALA A 381 5.80 -16.78 2.97
N ARG A 382 6.21 -17.62 3.92
CA ARG A 382 7.49 -18.34 3.91
C ARG A 382 7.71 -19.07 2.59
N GLU A 383 8.81 -18.76 1.91
CA GLU A 383 9.20 -19.36 0.62
C GLU A 383 8.22 -19.11 -0.54
N ARG A 384 7.22 -18.22 -0.37
CA ARG A 384 6.22 -17.88 -1.40
C ARG A 384 6.25 -16.41 -1.82
N ASN A 385 6.49 -15.52 -0.87
CA ASN A 385 6.55 -14.09 -1.12
C ASN A 385 7.52 -13.40 -0.13
N PRO A 386 8.75 -13.09 -0.57
CA PRO A 386 9.76 -12.44 0.26
C PRO A 386 9.35 -11.06 0.79
N ALA A 387 8.61 -10.28 0.00
CA ALA A 387 8.15 -8.96 0.42
C ALA A 387 7.16 -9.09 1.59
N LEU A 388 6.21 -10.02 1.47
CA LEU A 388 5.26 -10.34 2.51
C LEU A 388 5.95 -10.91 3.77
N GLU A 389 6.97 -11.75 3.59
CA GLU A 389 7.75 -12.31 4.72
C GLU A 389 8.53 -11.22 5.46
N ARG A 390 9.21 -10.31 4.74
CA ARG A 390 9.90 -9.15 5.33
C ARG A 390 8.92 -8.24 6.07
N PHE A 391 7.78 -7.98 5.46
CA PHE A 391 6.71 -7.21 6.08
C PHE A 391 6.25 -7.84 7.41
N VAL A 392 5.90 -9.12 7.39
CA VAL A 392 5.43 -9.85 8.59
C VAL A 392 6.50 -9.89 9.67
N ASN A 393 7.75 -10.15 9.31
CA ASN A 393 8.86 -10.15 10.28
C ASN A 393 9.04 -8.76 10.92
N SER A 394 8.83 -7.68 10.16
CA SER A 394 8.84 -6.33 10.72
C SER A 394 7.65 -6.07 11.64
N GLU A 395 6.46 -6.59 11.34
CA GLU A 395 5.27 -6.42 12.19
C GLU A 395 5.40 -7.18 13.51
N LEU A 396 6.01 -8.37 13.50
CA LEU A 396 6.24 -9.19 14.69
C LEU A 396 7.24 -8.57 15.69
N GLN A 397 8.02 -7.57 15.28
CA GLN A 397 8.90 -6.81 16.18
C GLN A 397 8.15 -5.80 17.04
N ASN A 398 6.89 -5.49 16.71
CA ASN A 398 6.08 -4.57 17.48
C ASN A 398 5.65 -5.21 18.81
N SER A 399 5.94 -4.55 19.93
CA SER A 399 5.59 -5.01 21.29
C SER A 399 4.21 -4.57 21.76
N GLY A 400 3.53 -3.71 21.00
CA GLY A 400 2.22 -3.16 21.32
C GLY A 400 1.65 -2.26 20.22
N VAL A 401 0.46 -1.70 20.46
CA VAL A 401 -0.22 -0.78 19.54
C VAL A 401 0.65 0.45 19.28
N GLU A 402 1.27 1.00 20.31
CA GLU A 402 2.11 2.20 20.23
C GLU A 402 3.32 1.98 19.30
N SER A 403 3.99 0.82 19.39
CA SER A 403 5.09 0.48 18.48
C SER A 403 4.62 0.26 17.05
N MET A 404 3.45 -0.38 16.87
CA MET A 404 2.87 -0.66 15.56
C MET A 404 2.56 0.64 14.81
N ILE A 405 1.95 1.62 15.48
CA ILE A 405 1.54 2.87 14.85
C ILE A 405 2.66 3.90 14.69
N LYS A 406 3.75 3.82 15.48
CA LYS A 406 4.77 4.88 15.61
C LYS A 406 5.26 5.49 14.30
N ASP A 407 5.51 4.65 13.29
CA ASP A 407 6.01 5.11 11.99
C ASP A 407 4.94 5.06 10.88
N ILE A 408 3.65 4.98 11.23
CA ILE A 408 2.51 5.02 10.30
C ILE A 408 1.60 6.20 10.68
N PRO A 409 1.85 7.41 10.15
CA PRO A 409 1.21 8.65 10.60
C PRO A 409 -0.32 8.63 10.55
N ASN A 410 -0.90 7.95 9.56
CA ASN A 410 -2.35 7.80 9.46
C ASN A 410 -2.93 6.95 10.60
N LEU A 411 -2.21 5.92 11.05
CA LEU A 411 -2.65 5.12 12.20
C LEU A 411 -2.47 5.88 13.51
N VAL A 412 -1.43 6.72 13.63
CA VAL A 412 -1.28 7.64 14.78
C VAL A 412 -2.47 8.59 14.85
N LEU A 413 -2.81 9.25 13.74
CA LEU A 413 -3.97 10.15 13.66
C LEU A 413 -5.27 9.43 14.07
N LEU A 414 -5.51 8.22 13.55
CA LEU A 414 -6.71 7.45 13.89
C LEU A 414 -6.71 7.00 15.35
N HIS A 415 -5.58 6.56 15.87
CA HIS A 415 -5.43 6.15 17.26
C HIS A 415 -5.75 7.32 18.21
N ASP A 416 -5.17 8.49 17.97
CA ASP A 416 -5.40 9.69 18.77
C ASP A 416 -6.85 10.14 18.66
N PHE A 417 -7.42 10.13 17.45
CA PHE A 417 -8.82 10.46 17.24
C PHE A 417 -9.77 9.52 18.00
N PHE A 418 -9.58 8.20 17.88
CA PHE A 418 -10.47 7.24 18.55
C PHE A 418 -10.31 7.24 20.07
N ASN A 419 -9.08 7.27 20.58
CA ASN A 419 -8.82 7.13 22.02
C ASN A 419 -8.88 8.45 22.80
N ALA A 420 -8.52 9.58 22.20
CA ALA A 420 -8.52 10.87 22.89
C ALA A 420 -9.78 11.70 22.63
N LYS A 421 -10.49 11.46 21.52
CA LYS A 421 -11.67 12.26 21.13
C LYS A 421 -12.95 11.44 21.19
N VAL A 422 -13.05 10.37 20.39
CA VAL A 422 -14.30 9.61 20.23
C VAL A 422 -14.67 8.87 21.51
N LYS A 423 -13.77 8.03 22.06
CA LYS A 423 -14.06 7.25 23.26
C LYS A 423 -14.42 8.15 24.45
N PRO A 424 -13.63 9.17 24.83
CA PRO A 424 -13.95 9.98 26.00
C PRO A 424 -15.23 10.79 25.81
N ALA A 425 -15.51 11.25 24.58
CA ALA A 425 -16.77 11.91 24.28
C ALA A 425 -17.95 10.95 24.44
N ILE A 426 -17.88 9.74 23.88
CA ILE A 426 -18.94 8.73 24.02
C ILE A 426 -19.12 8.33 25.50
N GLU A 427 -18.05 8.12 26.26
CA GLU A 427 -18.10 7.79 27.69
C GLU A 427 -18.74 8.92 28.51
N TYR A 428 -18.32 10.16 28.28
CA TYR A 428 -18.90 11.34 28.93
C TYR A 428 -20.39 11.45 28.61
N ILE A 429 -20.73 11.32 27.34
CA ILE A 429 -22.10 11.32 26.85
C ILE A 429 -22.93 10.19 27.48
N GLN A 430 -22.40 8.98 27.62
CA GLN A 430 -23.13 7.85 28.21
C GLN A 430 -23.27 7.95 29.73
N SER A 431 -22.32 8.61 30.40
CA SER A 431 -22.31 8.75 31.86
C SER A 431 -23.44 9.64 32.40
N GLY A 432 -24.05 10.47 31.56
CA GLY A 432 -25.06 11.44 31.98
C GLY A 432 -24.53 12.58 32.86
N GLN A 433 -23.20 12.67 33.06
CA GLN A 433 -22.57 13.65 33.96
C GLN A 433 -22.89 15.10 33.60
N TYR A 434 -23.15 15.40 32.33
CA TYR A 434 -23.54 16.73 31.84
C TYR A 434 -24.92 17.20 32.33
N LEU A 435 -25.75 16.30 32.88
CA LEU A 435 -27.08 16.63 33.43
C LEU A 435 -27.00 17.18 34.86
N ASN A 436 -25.90 16.92 35.56
CA ASN A 436 -25.62 17.43 36.90
C ASN A 436 -24.80 18.71 36.77
#